data_AF-A0A1M7AHS5-F1
#
_entry.id   AF-A0A1M7AHS5-F1
#
_cell.length_a   1.000
_cell.length_b   1.000
_cell.length_c   1.000
_cell.angle_alpha   90.00
_cell.angle_beta   90.00
_cell.angle_gamma   90.00
#
_symmetry.space_group_name_H-M   'P 1'
#
loop_
_entity.id
_entity.type
_entity.pdbx_description
1 polymer ?
#
loop_
_entity_poly.entity_id
_entity_poly.type
_entity_poly.pdbx_seq_one_letter_code
_entity_poly.pdbx_strand_id
1 'polypeptide(L)'
;MNRTLLSLFSLMSFTVAACTTAKDDTGGARAARTPVAYNTVVECILYDGMKKDSPQILALTSGTEVQVTDTVDYYFMKARVTKDGQTYDGYVQRQCFGSN
;
A
#
# COMPACT_ATOMS: atom_id res chain seq x y z
N MET A 1 -20.30 -40.99 45.22
CA MET A 1 -19.63 -39.93 46.01
C MET A 1 -18.14 -40.02 45.70
N ASN A 2 -17.37 -39.00 45.29
CA ASN A 2 -17.62 -37.61 44.96
C ASN A 2 -16.58 -37.18 43.92
N ARG A 3 -17.01 -36.35 42.96
CA ARG A 3 -16.14 -35.62 42.02
C ARG A 3 -15.55 -34.43 42.77
N THR A 4 -14.23 -34.27 42.73
CA THR A 4 -13.52 -33.08 43.23
C THR A 4 -12.55 -32.66 42.13
N LEU A 5 -12.99 -31.71 41.29
CA LEU A 5 -12.72 -30.27 41.40
C LEU A 5 -11.28 -29.96 40.97
N LEU A 6 -11.11 -29.65 39.69
CA LEU A 6 -10.96 -28.28 39.16
C LEU A 6 -9.56 -27.74 39.46
N SER A 7 -8.60 -28.03 38.58
CA SER A 7 -8.26 -27.22 37.40
C SER A 7 -7.42 -26.00 37.77
N LEU A 8 -6.11 -26.20 37.62
CA LEU A 8 -5.05 -25.21 37.51
C LEU A 8 -5.46 -23.99 36.66
N PHE A 9 -5.47 -22.80 37.27
CA PHE A 9 -5.35 -21.53 36.53
C PHE A 9 -4.64 -20.53 37.44
N SER A 10 -3.32 -20.54 37.40
CA SER A 10 -2.51 -19.41 37.86
C SER A 10 -1.18 -19.49 37.13
N LEU A 11 -1.03 -18.66 36.10
CA LEU A 11 0.22 -18.24 35.46
C LEU A 11 -0.15 -17.25 34.35
N MET A 12 -0.46 -16.02 34.75
CA MET A 12 -0.60 -14.90 33.83
C MET A 12 0.66 -14.04 33.94
N SER A 13 1.70 -14.48 33.24
CA SER A 13 2.95 -13.74 33.07
C SER A 13 2.87 -12.91 31.79
N PHE A 14 2.52 -11.63 31.90
CA PHE A 14 2.73 -10.66 30.83
C PHE A 14 3.95 -9.80 31.17
N THR A 15 5.13 -10.30 30.82
CA THR A 15 6.32 -9.45 30.67
C THR A 15 6.33 -8.91 29.26
N VAL A 16 6.00 -7.64 29.10
CA VAL A 16 6.07 -6.94 27.83
C VAL A 16 7.56 -6.79 27.49
N ALA A 17 8.03 -7.54 26.49
CA ALA A 17 9.33 -7.32 25.89
C ALA A 17 9.27 -6.00 25.09
N ALA A 18 9.75 -4.91 25.68
CA ALA A 18 10.04 -3.70 24.93
C ALA A 18 11.30 -3.97 24.10
N CYS A 19 11.11 -4.23 22.80
CA CYS A 19 12.18 -4.36 21.83
C CYS A 19 13.03 -3.08 21.78
N THR A 20 14.33 -3.29 21.62
CA THR A 20 15.38 -2.28 21.68
C THR A 20 15.61 -1.59 20.33
N THR A 21 16.38 -0.51 20.39
CA THR A 21 17.06 0.21 19.29
C THR A 21 16.19 1.22 18.51
N ALA A 22 16.12 2.45 19.05
CA ALA A 22 16.03 3.63 18.19
C ALA A 22 17.46 3.98 17.79
N LYS A 23 17.82 3.71 16.53
CA LYS A 23 18.99 4.34 15.91
C LYS A 23 18.50 5.68 15.36
N ASP A 24 18.98 6.77 15.94
CA ASP A 24 18.86 8.11 15.36
C ASP A 24 19.76 8.19 14.12
N ASP A 25 19.27 7.67 13.01
CA ASP A 25 19.74 7.98 11.67
C ASP A 25 18.52 8.44 10.88
N THR A 26 18.27 9.75 10.81
CA THR A 26 17.31 10.24 9.83
C THR A 26 17.73 11.58 9.27
N GLY A 27 18.56 11.51 8.23
CA GLY A 27 18.60 12.53 7.20
C GLY A 27 17.23 12.68 6.54
N GLY A 28 16.85 13.93 6.27
CA GLY A 28 15.84 14.30 5.29
C GLY A 28 14.42 13.82 5.56
N ALA A 29 13.64 14.65 6.25
CA ALA A 29 12.19 14.56 6.30
C ALA A 29 11.58 14.69 4.89
N ARG A 30 11.52 13.60 4.14
CA ARG A 30 10.62 13.49 2.99
C ARG A 30 9.26 13.16 3.58
N ALA A 31 8.37 14.16 3.64
CA ALA A 31 7.01 14.00 4.14
C ALA A 31 6.41 12.72 3.53
N ALA A 32 6.11 11.74 4.39
CA ALA A 32 5.47 10.51 3.97
C ALA A 32 4.09 10.87 3.43
N ARG A 33 3.98 11.02 2.11
CA ARG A 33 2.70 11.20 1.44
C ARG A 33 1.95 9.90 1.64
N THR A 34 0.95 9.93 2.52
CA THR A 34 0.04 8.80 2.71
C THR A 34 -0.56 8.45 1.36
N PRO A 35 -0.48 7.18 0.92
CA PRO A 35 -0.98 6.83 -0.39
C PRO A 35 -2.46 7.18 -0.55
N VAL A 36 -2.81 7.80 -1.68
CA VAL A 36 -4.18 8.26 -1.95
C VAL A 36 -4.88 7.24 -2.83
N ALA A 37 -6.05 6.77 -2.38
CA ALA A 37 -6.91 5.88 -3.15
C ALA A 37 -7.78 6.68 -4.14
N TYR A 38 -7.79 6.25 -5.39
CA TYR A 38 -8.61 6.81 -6.46
C TYR A 38 -9.61 5.77 -6.95
N ASN A 39 -10.90 6.09 -6.84
CA ASN A 39 -12.00 5.19 -7.21
C ASN A 39 -12.66 5.56 -8.56
N THR A 40 -12.26 6.69 -9.15
CA THR A 40 -12.83 7.28 -10.36
C THR A 40 -11.78 7.36 -11.49
N VAL A 41 -10.98 6.31 -11.66
CA VAL A 41 -10.01 6.25 -12.76
C VAL A 41 -10.78 6.01 -14.06
N VAL A 42 -10.72 6.97 -14.98
CA VAL A 42 -11.31 6.80 -16.32
C VAL A 42 -10.23 6.19 -17.22
N GLU A 43 -10.42 4.91 -17.55
CA GLU A 43 -9.73 4.17 -18.64
C GLU A 43 -8.24 4.49 -18.83
N CYS A 44 -7.41 3.88 -18.01
CA CYS A 44 -5.96 4.11 -18.03
C CYS A 44 -5.14 2.82 -18.13
N ILE A 45 -3.85 2.98 -18.42
CA ILE A 45 -2.93 1.85 -18.51
C ILE A 45 -1.89 1.98 -17.40
N LEU A 46 -1.66 0.88 -16.69
CA LEU A 46 -0.52 0.67 -15.82
C LEU A 46 0.65 0.15 -16.66
N TYR A 47 1.77 0.85 -16.61
CA TYR A 47 2.99 0.54 -17.35
C TYR A 47 4.10 0.03 -16.43
N ASP A 48 5.01 -0.78 -16.97
CA ASP A 48 6.25 -1.24 -16.29
C ASP A 48 7.38 -0.20 -16.32
N GLY A 49 7.08 1.03 -16.76
CA GLY A 49 8.06 2.10 -16.83
C GLY A 49 7.44 3.47 -17.01
N MET A 50 8.25 4.50 -16.83
CA MET A 50 7.86 5.91 -16.88
C MET A 50 7.87 6.49 -18.30
N LYS A 51 7.55 5.66 -19.30
CA LYS A 51 7.49 6.06 -20.70
C LYS A 51 6.25 5.46 -21.36
N LYS A 52 5.68 6.18 -22.33
CA LYS A 52 4.47 5.73 -23.04
C LYS A 52 4.67 4.46 -23.86
N ASP A 53 5.91 4.14 -24.21
CA ASP A 53 6.33 2.92 -24.93
C ASP A 53 6.75 1.77 -23.99
N SER A 54 6.68 1.97 -22.67
CA SER A 54 6.96 0.90 -21.71
C SER A 54 5.92 -0.22 -21.83
N PRO A 55 6.27 -1.48 -21.50
CA PRO A 55 5.32 -2.58 -21.50
C PRO A 55 4.08 -2.26 -20.67
N GLN A 56 2.92 -2.63 -21.20
CA GLN A 56 1.64 -2.48 -20.50
C GLN A 56 1.46 -3.67 -19.57
N ILE A 57 1.18 -3.39 -18.30
CA ILE A 57 0.88 -4.40 -17.28
C ILE A 57 -0.61 -4.67 -17.28
N LEU A 58 -1.42 -3.61 -17.17
CA LEU A 58 -2.85 -3.75 -16.93
C LEU A 58 -3.64 -2.55 -17.44
N ALA A 59 -4.80 -2.81 -18.05
CA ALA A 59 -5.82 -1.80 -18.30
C ALA A 59 -6.70 -1.59 -17.05
N LEU A 60 -6.78 -0.33 -16.62
CA LEU A 60 -7.52 0.19 -15.49
C LEU A 60 -8.85 0.74 -16.00
N THR A 61 -9.95 0.25 -15.44
CA THR A 61 -11.31 0.74 -15.73
C THR A 61 -11.85 1.48 -14.51
N SER A 62 -12.97 2.20 -14.70
CA SER A 62 -13.71 2.78 -13.57
C SER A 62 -14.03 1.71 -12.53
N GLY A 63 -13.88 2.07 -11.25
CA GLY A 63 -14.02 1.13 -10.13
C GLY A 63 -12.79 0.29 -9.81
N THR A 64 -11.70 0.40 -10.57
CA THR A 64 -10.42 -0.21 -10.17
C THR A 64 -9.84 0.57 -8.99
N GLU A 65 -9.49 -0.12 -7.91
CA GLU A 65 -8.82 0.51 -6.78
C GLU A 65 -7.36 0.81 -7.14
N VAL A 66 -7.04 2.10 -7.18
CA VAL A 66 -5.69 2.56 -7.49
C VAL A 66 -5.16 3.40 -6.33
N GLN A 67 -4.02 2.99 -5.81
CA GLN A 67 -3.31 3.68 -4.75
C GLN A 67 -2.07 4.35 -5.34
N VAL A 68 -2.06 5.68 -5.40
CA VAL A 68 -0.86 6.42 -5.82
C VAL A 68 0.13 6.44 -4.64
N THR A 69 1.33 5.93 -4.88
CA THR A 69 2.37 5.79 -3.87
C THR A 69 3.45 6.86 -4.00
N ASP A 70 3.69 7.36 -5.21
CA ASP A 70 4.63 8.45 -5.44
C ASP A 70 4.28 9.26 -6.71
N THR A 71 4.67 10.53 -6.73
CA THR A 71 4.63 11.37 -7.93
C THR A 71 6.04 11.45 -8.49
N VAL A 72 6.29 10.75 -9.59
CA VAL A 72 7.66 10.62 -10.10
C VAL A 72 8.08 11.84 -10.90
N ASP A 73 7.21 12.27 -11.83
CA ASP A 73 7.43 13.49 -12.61
C ASP A 73 6.10 14.18 -12.97
N TYR A 74 6.15 15.08 -13.95
CA TYR A 74 4.98 15.81 -14.43
C TYR A 74 3.95 14.90 -15.14
N TYR A 75 4.40 13.79 -15.72
CA TYR A 75 3.62 12.92 -16.60
C TYR A 75 3.20 11.60 -15.94
N PHE A 76 4.00 11.05 -15.03
CA PHE A 76 3.84 9.72 -14.45
C PHE A 76 3.82 9.74 -12.93
N MET A 77 2.96 8.88 -12.38
CA MET A 77 2.90 8.57 -10.96
C MET A 77 3.12 7.08 -10.76
N LYS A 78 3.76 6.73 -9.65
CA LYS A 78 3.88 5.34 -9.21
C LYS A 78 2.58 4.94 -8.54
N ALA A 79 1.99 3.85 -8.99
CA ALA A 79 0.74 3.35 -8.48
C ALA A 79 0.83 1.87 -8.13
N ARG A 80 0.10 1.52 -7.07
CA ARG A 80 -0.26 0.17 -6.73
C ARG A 80 -1.73 -0.02 -7.10
N VAL A 81 -2.01 -1.08 -7.84
CA VAL A 81 -3.35 -1.40 -8.34
C VAL A 81 -3.76 -2.76 -7.82
N THR A 82 -4.96 -2.86 -7.26
CA THR A 82 -5.55 -4.15 -6.89
C THR A 82 -6.72 -4.45 -7.82
N LYS A 83 -6.65 -5.58 -8.51
CA LYS A 83 -7.69 -6.06 -9.44
C LYS A 83 -7.78 -7.58 -9.33
N ASP A 84 -9.00 -8.10 -9.22
CA ASP A 84 -9.27 -9.55 -9.13
C ASP A 84 -8.46 -10.26 -8.03
N GLY A 85 -8.21 -9.58 -6.90
CA GLY A 85 -7.42 -10.09 -5.78
C GLY A 85 -5.91 -10.12 -6.01
N GLN A 86 -5.44 -9.69 -7.18
CA GLN A 86 -4.03 -9.54 -7.50
C GLN A 86 -3.60 -8.08 -7.35
N THR A 87 -2.36 -7.88 -6.91
CA THR A 87 -1.75 -6.55 -6.77
C THR A 87 -0.66 -6.36 -7.81
N TYR A 88 -0.68 -5.21 -8.48
CA TYR A 88 0.27 -4.82 -9.50
C TYR A 88 0.90 -3.49 -9.10
N ASP A 89 2.22 -3.40 -9.16
CA ASP A 89 2.95 -2.15 -8.99
C ASP A 89 3.41 -1.67 -10.37
N GLY A 90 3.29 -0.37 -10.63
CA GLY A 90 3.72 0.19 -11.91
C GLY A 90 3.55 1.71 -11.97
N TYR A 91 3.46 2.22 -13.19
CA TYR A 91 3.37 3.65 -13.47
C TYR A 91 2.12 3.97 -14.29
N VAL A 92 1.47 5.06 -13.92
CA VAL A 92 0.24 5.55 -14.54
C VAL A 92 0.43 6.99 -14.96
N GLN A 93 -0.20 7.38 -16.06
CA GLN A 93 -0.13 8.77 -16.50
C GLN A 93 -0.92 9.66 -15.54
N ARG A 94 -0.43 10.86 -15.25
CA ARG A 94 -1.03 11.76 -14.26
C ARG A 94 -2.44 12.20 -14.63
N GLN A 95 -2.69 12.34 -15.93
CA GLN A 95 -3.99 12.67 -16.50
C GLN A 95 -5.11 11.65 -16.16
N CYS A 96 -4.75 10.44 -15.73
CA CYS A 96 -5.69 9.39 -15.32
C CYS A 96 -6.54 9.74 -14.09
N PHE A 97 -6.11 10.74 -13.31
CA PHE A 97 -6.70 11.07 -12.02
C PHE A 97 -7.36 12.46 -12.01
N GLY A 98 -7.61 13.02 -13.20
CA GLY A 98 -8.17 14.36 -13.36
C GLY A 98 -7.12 15.47 -13.21
N SER A 99 -7.43 16.64 -13.78
CA SER A 99 -6.72 17.87 -13.51
C SER A 99 -7.29 18.47 -12.23
N ASN A 100 -6.52 18.49 -11.15
CA ASN A 100 -6.76 19.45 -10.06
C ASN A 100 -6.11 20.77 -10.45
#